data_AF-A0A1G9TVT9-F1
#
_entry.id   AF-A0A1G9TVT9-F1
#
_cell.length_a   1.000
_cell.length_b   1.000
_cell.length_c   1.000
_cell.angle_alpha   90.00
_cell.angle_beta   90.00
_cell.angle_gamma   90.00
#
_symmetry.space_group_name_H-M   'P 1'
#
loop_
_entity.id
_entity.type
_entity.pdbx_description
1 polymer ?
#
loop_
_entity_poly.entity_id
_entity_poly.type
_entity_poly.pdbx_seq_one_letter_code
_entity_poly.pdbx_strand_id
1 'polypeptide(L)'
;MWIDLPGIDPDLAWDGDGNCWCAAAGVRVARIDPATGKVLEGSFEVWSGTGQQHPEAPHLYRVGDWWYLVLAEGGTALGHSVSVARPRSPRGPYEPAPANPVLSHGGTDLPAP
;
A
#
# COMPACT_ATOMS: atom_id res chain seq x y z
N MET A 1 -6.10 19.56 5.32
CA MET A 1 -6.89 18.40 5.78
C MET A 1 -5.97 17.56 6.66
N TRP A 2 -6.44 17.14 7.83
CA TRP A 2 -5.75 16.22 8.73
C TRP A 2 -6.52 14.91 8.70
N ILE A 3 -5.86 13.77 8.53
CA ILE A 3 -6.53 12.45 8.56
C ILE A 3 -6.32 11.85 9.94
N ASP A 4 -7.39 11.38 10.58
CA ASP A 4 -7.34 10.74 11.91
C ASP A 4 -6.79 9.30 11.85
N LEU A 5 -5.72 9.08 11.08
CA LEU A 5 -4.98 7.83 10.96
C LEU A 5 -3.51 8.07 11.33
N PRO A 6 -2.93 7.25 12.22
CA PRO A 6 -1.51 7.32 12.51
C PRO A 6 -0.71 6.74 11.33
N GLY A 7 0.48 7.29 11.09
CA GLY A 7 1.41 6.77 10.08
C GLY A 7 2.01 7.86 9.21
N ILE A 8 2.84 7.44 8.28
CA ILE A 8 3.37 8.25 7.18
C ILE A 8 2.89 7.67 5.85
N ASP A 9 3.29 8.32 4.75
CA ASP A 9 2.98 7.92 3.39
C ASP A 9 1.48 7.66 3.13
N PRO A 10 0.61 8.66 3.37
CA PRO A 10 -0.80 8.51 3.08
C PRO A 10 -1.05 8.50 1.56
N ASP A 11 -1.90 7.60 1.12
CA ASP A 11 -2.41 7.53 -0.26
C ASP A 11 -3.93 7.45 -0.23
N LEU A 12 -4.60 8.13 -1.17
CA LEU A 12 -6.05 8.14 -1.29
C LEU A 12 -6.49 7.49 -2.60
N ALA A 13 -7.44 6.57 -2.51
CA ALA A 13 -8.07 5.93 -3.65
C ALA A 13 -9.59 5.91 -3.51
N TRP A 14 -10.31 5.92 -4.63
CA TRP A 14 -11.77 5.92 -4.65
C TRP A 14 -12.32 4.64 -5.25
N ASP A 15 -13.39 4.12 -4.65
CA ASP A 15 -14.19 3.09 -5.28
C ASP A 15 -15.25 3.69 -6.22
N GLY A 16 -16.08 2.81 -6.79
CA GLY A 16 -17.06 3.18 -7.82
C GLY A 16 -18.33 3.79 -7.24
N ASP A 17 -18.52 3.64 -5.93
CA ASP A 17 -19.63 4.23 -5.18
C ASP A 17 -19.23 5.60 -4.60
N GLY A 18 -18.00 6.05 -4.85
CA GLY A 18 -17.45 7.33 -4.40
C GLY A 18 -16.86 7.28 -2.99
N ASN A 19 -16.70 6.11 -2.37
CA ASN A 19 -16.04 6.02 -1.08
C ASN A 19 -14.53 6.29 -1.22
N CYS A 20 -13.99 7.12 -0.33
CA CYS A 20 -12.57 7.40 -0.24
C CYS A 20 -11.89 6.44 0.75
N TRP A 21 -10.88 5.73 0.27
CA TRP A 21 -10.03 4.83 1.04
C TRP A 21 -8.65 5.46 1.18
N CYS A 22 -8.14 5.49 2.41
CA CYS A 22 -6.81 5.94 2.75
C CYS A 22 -5.94 4.74 3.09
N ALA A 23 -4.81 4.58 2.41
CA ALA A 23 -3.74 3.69 2.82
C ALA A 23 -2.64 4.49 3.55
N ALA A 24 -1.93 3.86 4.49
CA ALA A 24 -0.81 4.48 5.21
C ALA A 24 0.21 3.43 5.66
N ALA A 25 1.46 3.87 5.89
CA ALA A 25 2.56 3.02 6.35
C ALA A 25 2.19 2.23 7.62
N GLY A 26 2.78 1.03 7.76
CA GLY A 26 2.19 -0.02 8.60
C GLY A 26 1.11 -0.84 7.87
N VAL A 27 0.98 -0.62 6.55
CA VAL A 27 0.12 -1.36 5.62
C VAL A 27 -1.32 -1.41 6.11
N ARG A 28 -1.81 -0.21 6.44
CA ARG A 28 -3.15 0.01 6.97
C ARG A 28 -4.03 0.66 5.92
N VAL A 29 -5.30 0.26 5.90
CA VAL A 29 -6.33 0.84 5.02
C VAL A 29 -7.56 1.19 5.84
N ALA A 30 -8.09 2.39 5.63
CA ALA A 30 -9.33 2.85 6.27
C ALA A 30 -10.20 3.60 5.26
N ARG A 31 -11.52 3.53 5.42
CA ARG A 31 -12.43 4.41 4.68
C ARG A 31 -12.55 5.72 5.44
N ILE A 32 -12.42 6.84 4.75
CA ILE A 32 -12.43 8.16 5.36
C ILE A 32 -13.44 9.09 4.69
N ASP A 33 -13.81 10.16 5.39
CA ASP A 33 -14.41 11.34 4.78
C ASP A 33 -13.27 12.27 4.33
N PRO A 34 -13.05 12.50 3.02
CA PRO A 34 -11.95 13.32 2.53
C PRO A 34 -12.18 14.82 2.70
N ALA A 35 -13.35 15.28 3.15
CA ALA A 35 -13.55 16.69 3.49
C ALA A 35 -13.08 17.00 4.91
N THR A 36 -13.33 16.06 5.84
CA THR A 36 -13.04 16.24 7.27
C THR A 36 -11.79 15.50 7.74
N GLY A 37 -11.36 14.48 6.99
CA GLY A 37 -10.31 13.53 7.34
C GLY A 37 -10.70 12.53 8.42
N LYS A 38 -11.98 12.49 8.81
CA LYS A 38 -12.51 11.55 9.79
C LYS A 38 -12.47 10.12 9.24
N VAL A 39 -12.00 9.18 10.04
CA VAL A 39 -12.11 7.74 9.74
C VAL A 39 -13.57 7.30 9.91
N LEU A 40 -14.11 6.71 8.85
CA LEU A 40 -15.47 6.17 8.79
C LEU A 40 -15.52 4.66 9.02
N GLU A 41 -14.44 3.95 8.69
CA GLU A 41 -14.32 2.49 8.80
C GLU A 41 -12.84 2.06 8.80
N GLY A 42 -12.48 1.00 9.53
CA GLY A 42 -11.07 0.60 9.74
C GLY A 42 -10.53 1.17 11.06
N SER A 43 -9.22 1.28 11.28
CA SER A 43 -8.08 0.96 10.40
C SER A 43 -7.81 -0.55 10.30
N PHE A 44 -7.83 -1.11 9.09
CA PHE A 44 -7.51 -2.52 8.84
C PHE A 44 -6.02 -2.70 8.58
N GLU A 45 -5.39 -3.69 9.22
CA GLU A 45 -4.05 -4.17 8.82
C GLU A 45 -4.25 -5.19 7.71
N VAL A 46 -3.84 -4.85 6.48
CA VAL A 46 -4.33 -5.58 5.30
C VAL A 46 -3.32 -6.52 4.68
N TRP A 47 -2.03 -6.30 4.91
CA TRP A 47 -0.95 -7.14 4.41
C TRP A 47 0.34 -6.90 5.22
N SER A 48 1.26 -7.86 5.24
CA SER A 48 2.55 -7.72 5.94
C SER A 48 3.73 -7.46 4.99
N GLY A 49 3.46 -7.23 3.70
CA GLY A 49 4.48 -7.22 2.65
C GLY A 49 4.96 -8.62 2.28
N THR A 50 6.08 -8.73 1.59
CA THR A 50 6.69 -10.02 1.20
C THR A 50 7.63 -10.57 2.27
N GLY A 51 7.73 -9.93 3.44
CA GLY A 51 8.66 -10.28 4.51
C GLY A 51 9.98 -9.51 4.45
N GLN A 52 10.10 -8.52 3.57
CA GLN A 52 11.23 -7.59 3.57
C GLN A 52 11.05 -6.51 4.66
N GLN A 53 12.11 -5.75 4.94
CA GLN A 53 12.07 -4.71 5.98
C GLN A 53 11.30 -3.46 5.51
N HIS A 54 10.75 -2.70 6.46
CA HIS A 54 10.17 -1.37 6.21
C HIS A 54 9.12 -1.34 5.07
N PRO A 55 8.02 -2.11 5.14
CA PRO A 55 6.92 -1.93 4.20
C PRO A 55 6.28 -0.54 4.37
N GLU A 56 6.43 0.29 3.35
CA GLU A 56 6.06 1.71 3.33
C GLU A 56 5.49 2.13 1.96
N ALA A 57 5.23 3.44 1.77
CA ALA A 57 4.69 4.00 0.52
C ALA A 57 3.51 3.21 -0.09
N PRO A 58 2.45 2.91 0.70
CA PRO A 58 1.33 2.15 0.17
C PRO A 58 0.53 2.96 -0.83
N HIS A 59 0.33 2.42 -2.03
CA HIS A 59 -0.55 3.00 -3.04
C HIS A 59 -1.66 2.03 -3.43
N LEU A 60 -2.91 2.49 -3.41
CA LEU A 60 -4.07 1.72 -3.81
C LEU A 60 -4.53 2.08 -5.21
N TYR A 61 -4.63 1.08 -6.08
CA TYR A 61 -5.19 1.23 -7.42
C TYR A 61 -6.38 0.31 -7.59
N ARG A 62 -7.49 0.85 -8.10
CA ARG A 62 -8.59 0.02 -8.61
C ARG A 62 -8.42 -0.19 -10.11
N VAL A 63 -8.35 -1.45 -10.52
CA VAL A 63 -8.27 -1.84 -11.94
C VAL A 63 -9.32 -2.90 -12.21
N GLY A 64 -10.43 -2.49 -12.83
CA GLY A 64 -11.62 -3.32 -12.99
C GLY A 64 -12.19 -3.76 -11.64
N ASP A 65 -12.29 -5.07 -11.46
CA ASP A 65 -12.82 -5.72 -10.25
C ASP A 65 -11.75 -6.08 -9.22
N TRP A 66 -10.53 -5.56 -9.39
CA TRP A 66 -9.42 -5.79 -8.49
C TRP A 66 -8.93 -4.49 -7.89
N TRP A 67 -8.46 -4.60 -6.66
CA TRP A 67 -7.59 -3.62 -6.04
C TRP A 67 -6.16 -4.10 -6.14
N TYR A 68 -5.21 -3.18 -6.21
CA TYR A 68 -3.78 -3.45 -6.16
C TYR A 68 -3.21 -2.55 -5.09
N LEU A 69 -2.52 -3.14 -4.12
CA LEU A 69 -1.69 -2.44 -3.16
C LEU A 69 -0.24 -2.60 -3.59
N VAL A 70 0.37 -1.47 -3.91
CA VAL A 70 1.79 -1.35 -4.21
C VAL A 70 2.47 -0.88 -2.94
N LEU A 71 3.54 -1.55 -2.52
CA LEU A 71 4.38 -1.16 -1.39
C LEU A 71 5.82 -0.96 -1.87
N ALA A 72 6.52 -0.04 -1.21
CA ALA A 72 7.97 -0.08 -1.15
C ALA A 72 8.41 -0.98 0.02
N GLU A 73 9.44 -1.78 -0.17
CA GLU A 73 10.05 -2.62 0.87
C GLU A 73 11.58 -2.63 0.73
N GLY A 74 12.28 -3.05 1.78
CA GLY A 74 13.75 -3.12 1.84
C GLY A 74 14.43 -1.81 2.27
N GLY A 75 13.65 -0.77 2.60
CA GLY A 75 14.13 0.58 2.91
C GLY A 75 14.59 1.35 1.68
N THR A 76 14.91 2.63 1.82
CA THR A 76 15.24 3.56 0.71
C THR A 76 16.69 3.49 0.22
N ALA A 77 17.43 2.45 0.59
CA ALA A 77 18.83 2.25 0.25
C ALA A 77 19.00 1.12 -0.79
N LEU A 78 20.12 0.40 -0.75
CA LEU A 78 20.47 -0.64 -1.73
C LEU A 78 19.50 -1.84 -1.78
N GLY A 79 18.73 -2.05 -0.71
CA GLY A 79 17.72 -3.10 -0.64
C GLY A 79 16.36 -2.70 -1.20
N HIS A 80 16.19 -1.46 -1.68
CA HIS A 80 14.89 -0.93 -2.07
C HIS A 80 14.25 -1.76 -3.18
N SER A 81 12.98 -2.08 -2.98
CA SER A 81 12.18 -2.87 -3.91
C SER A 81 10.72 -2.46 -3.87
N VAL A 82 9.99 -2.77 -4.93
CA VAL A 82 8.55 -2.58 -5.04
C VAL A 82 7.89 -3.94 -5.10
N SER A 83 6.88 -4.13 -4.26
CA SER A 83 6.06 -5.33 -4.22
C SER A 83 4.59 -4.99 -4.40
N VAL A 84 3.84 -5.92 -4.96
CA VAL A 84 2.40 -5.75 -5.21
C VAL A 84 1.61 -6.92 -4.66
N ALA A 85 0.45 -6.63 -4.09
CA ALA A 85 -0.55 -7.63 -3.76
C ALA A 85 -1.94 -7.16 -4.22
N ARG A 86 -2.87 -8.09 -4.47
CA ARG A 86 -4.21 -7.75 -4.93
C ARG A 86 -5.31 -8.44 -4.12
N PRO A 87 -6.41 -7.72 -3.82
CA PRO A 87 -7.64 -8.31 -3.32
C PRO A 87 -8.84 -7.90 -4.19
N ARG A 88 -10.02 -8.45 -3.87
CA ARG A 88 -11.30 -8.00 -4.43
C ARG A 88 -11.91 -6.80 -3.69
N SER A 89 -11.40 -6.48 -2.50
CA SER A 89 -11.87 -5.41 -1.63
C SER A 89 -10.67 -4.70 -1.00
N PRO A 90 -10.70 -3.38 -0.77
CA PRO A 90 -9.63 -2.66 -0.07
C PRO A 90 -9.27 -3.27 1.30
N ARG A 91 -10.21 -3.98 1.92
CA ARG A 91 -10.04 -4.68 3.22
C ARG A 91 -9.23 -5.98 3.12
N GLY A 92 -8.90 -6.46 1.92
CA GLY A 92 -8.25 -7.75 1.71
C GLY A 92 -9.22 -8.94 1.62
N PRO A 93 -8.72 -10.18 1.78
CA PRO A 93 -7.30 -10.52 1.99
C PRO A 93 -6.46 -10.23 0.74
N TYR A 94 -5.23 -9.76 0.94
CA TYR A 94 -4.30 -9.43 -0.14
C TYR A 94 -3.48 -10.65 -0.54
N GLU A 95 -3.56 -11.03 -1.82
CA GLU A 95 -2.74 -12.08 -2.41
C GLU A 95 -1.48 -11.45 -3.06
N PRO A 96 -0.26 -11.82 -2.64
CA PRO A 96 0.96 -11.27 -3.22
C PRO A 96 1.12 -11.70 -4.67
N ALA A 97 1.66 -10.81 -5.51
CA ALA A 97 2.04 -11.17 -6.86
C ALA A 97 3.13 -12.26 -6.82
N PRO A 98 3.02 -13.32 -7.64
CA PRO A 98 3.99 -14.42 -7.64
C PRO A 98 5.38 -14.01 -8.14
N ALA A 99 5.48 -12.86 -8.81
CA ALA A 99 6.73 -12.31 -9.36
C ALA A 99 7.32 -11.18 -8.49
N ASN A 100 6.89 -11.03 -7.24
CA ASN A 100 7.49 -10.03 -6.36
C ASN A 100 8.99 -10.33 -6.07
N PRO A 101 9.83 -9.30 -5.92
CA PRO A 101 9.51 -7.88 -6.15
C PRO A 101 9.35 -7.57 -7.64
N VAL A 102 8.40 -6.69 -7.99
CA VAL A 102 8.14 -6.30 -9.39
C VAL A 102 9.13 -5.27 -9.92
N LEU A 103 9.85 -4.59 -9.03
CA LEU A 103 10.96 -3.69 -9.36
C LEU A 103 11.99 -3.74 -8.23
N SER A 104 13.25 -4.03 -8.57
CA SER A 104 14.38 -3.90 -7.67
C SER A 104 15.68 -3.85 -8.47
N HIS A 105 16.68 -3.14 -7.95
CA HIS A 105 18.07 -3.27 -8.39
C HIS A 105 18.93 -4.02 -7.34
N GLY A 106 18.36 -4.31 -6.17
CA GLY A 106 19.04 -5.02 -5.09
C GLY A 106 19.37 -6.47 -5.47
N GLY A 107 20.47 -6.98 -4.91
CA GLY A 107 20.94 -8.35 -5.18
C GLY A 107 21.58 -8.55 -6.56
N THR A 108 21.87 -7.47 -7.28
CA THR A 108 22.64 -7.51 -8.53
C THR A 108 24.10 -7.14 -8.28
N ASP A 109 25.01 -7.60 -9.16
CA ASP A 109 26.43 -7.21 -9.15
C ASP A 109 26.70 -5.89 -9.88
N LEU A 110 25.65 -5.17 -10.26
CA LEU A 110 25.76 -3.89 -10.92
C LEU A 110 26.07 -2.79 -9.89
N PRO A 111 26.85 -1.76 -10.26
CA PRO A 111 27.14 -0.66 -9.36
C PRO A 111 25.85 0.05 -8.94
N ALA A 112 25.74 0.39 -7.66
CA ALA A 112 24.77 1.37 -7.22
C ALA A 112 25.11 2.74 -7.84
N PRO A 113 24.12 3.49 -8.35
CA PRO A 113 24.34 4.84 -8.88
C PRO A 113 24.81 5.82 -7.80
#